data_AF-A0A920K088-F1
#
_entry.id   AF-A0A920K088-F1
#
_cell.length_a   1.000
_cell.length_b   1.000
_cell.length_c   1.000
_cell.angle_alpha   90.00
_cell.angle_beta   90.00
_cell.angle_gamma   90.00
#
_symmetry.space_group_name_H-M   'P 1'
#
loop_
_entity.id
_entity.type
_entity.pdbx_description
1 polymer ?
#
loop_
_entity_poly.entity_id
_entity_poly.type
_entity_poly.pdbx_seq_one_letter_code
_entity_poly.pdbx_strand_id
1 'polypeptide(L)' 'MKAAVIVFPGSNCDRDLAIALEMVGFEVSKIWHKDLNLIKG' A
#
# COMPACT_ATOMS: atom_id res chain seq x y z
N MET A 1 1.45 -5.44 12.56
CA MET A 1 2.52 -5.52 11.53
C MET A 1 2.31 -4.38 10.54
N LYS A 2 3.36 -3.89 9.86
CA LYS A 2 3.23 -2.81 8.85
C LYS A 2 3.26 -3.39 7.44
N ALA A 3 2.44 -2.86 6.54
CA ALA A 3 2.43 -3.20 5.13
C ALA A 3 2.33 -1.95 4.26
N ALA A 4 2.80 -2.05 3.02
CA ALA A 4 2.66 -1.01 2.02
C ALA A 4 2.07 -1.59 0.73
N VAL A 5 1.12 -0.88 0.12
CA VAL A 5 0.54 -1.19 -1.18
C VAL A 5 1.03 -0.14 -2.17
N ILE A 6 1.85 -0.55 -3.14
CA ILE A 6 2.37 0.34 -4.17
C ILE A 6 1.37 0.43 -5.32
N VAL A 7 0.87 1.64 -5.56
CA VAL A 7 -0.12 1.94 -6.60
C VAL A 7 0.61 2.35 -7.88
N PHE A 8 0.34 1.61 -8.96
CA PHE A 8 0.79 1.92 -10.32
C PHE A 8 -0.35 2.51 -11.17
N PRO A 9 -0.05 3.23 -12.28
CA PRO A 9 -1.08 3.72 -13.19
C PRO A 9 -1.87 2.55 -13.77
N GLY A 10 -3.20 2.57 -13.61
CA GLY A 10 -4.08 1.51 -14.10
C GLY A 10 -4.15 0.27 -13.20
N SER A 11 -3.56 0.29 -12.00
CA SER A 11 -3.81 -0.76 -11.02
C SER A 11 -5.25 -0.66 -10.49
N ASN A 12 -5.91 -1.81 -10.42
CA ASN A 12 -7.35 -1.88 -10.15
C ASN A 12 -7.67 -2.41 -8.75
N CYS A 13 -6.79 -3.25 -8.20
CA CYS A 13 -7.03 -3.97 -6.95
C CYS A 13 -6.21 -3.45 -5.76
N ASP A 14 -5.55 -2.28 -5.87
CA ASP A 14 -4.77 -1.73 -4.75
C ASP A 14 -5.64 -1.45 -3.52
N ARG A 15 -6.89 -1.01 -3.77
CA ARG A 15 -7.88 -0.79 -2.72
C ARG A 15 -8.28 -2.11 -2.06
N ASP A 16 -8.56 -3.13 -2.87
CA ASP A 16 -8.99 -4.44 -2.36
C ASP A 16 -7.90 -5.08 -1.50
N LEU A 17 -6.65 -4.99 -1.97
CA LEU A 17 -5.49 -5.48 -1.23
C LEU A 17 -5.28 -4.69 0.08
N ALA A 18 -5.40 -3.36 0.05
CA ALA A 18 -5.25 -2.54 1.25
C ALA A 18 -6.31 -2.89 2.30
N ILE A 19 -7.58 -3.02 1.89
CA ILE A 19 -8.67 -3.40 2.78
C ILE A 19 -8.46 -4.81 3.34
N ALA A 20 -8.08 -5.78 2.51
CA ALA A 20 -7.81 -7.14 2.97
C ALA A 20 -6.69 -7.19 4.01
N LEU A 21 -5.63 -6.40 3.83
CA LEU A 21 -4.51 -6.29 4.77
C LEU A 21 -4.93 -5.62 6.09
N GLU A 22 -5.73 -4.55 6.03
CA GLU A 22 -6.30 -3.91 7.22
C GLU A 22 -7.19 -4.89 8.01
N MET A 23 -8.04 -5.67 7.33
CA MET A 23 -8.92 -6.66 7.94
C MET A 23 -8.18 -7.78 8.69
N VAL A 24 -6.93 -8.09 8.30
CA VAL A 24 -6.10 -9.09 8.97
C VAL A 24 -5.08 -8.46 9.95
N GLY A 25 -5.24 -7.18 10.29
CA GLY A 25 -4.53 -6.52 11.40
C GLY A 25 -3.22 -5.83 11.01
N PHE A 26 -3.03 -5.46 9.74
CA PHE A 26 -1.90 -4.63 9.32
C PHE A 26 -2.22 -3.15 9.40
N GLU A 27 -1.21 -2.36 9.76
CA GLU A 27 -1.16 -0.93 9.48
C GLU A 27 -0.69 -0.75 8.03
N VAL A 28 -1.57 -0.25 7.15
CA VAL A 28 -1.35 -0.24 5.70
C VAL A 28 -1.12 1.18 5.17
N SER A 29 -0.02 1.38 4.45
CA SER A 29 0.26 2.61 3.69
C SER A 29 0.07 2.37 2.19
N LYS A 30 -0.77 3.17 1.55
CA LYS A 30 -0.87 3.20 0.07
C LYS A 30 0.10 4.22 -0.49
N ILE A 31 0.95 3.81 -1.40
CA ILE A 31 2.10 4.61 -1.84
C ILE A 31 2.13 4.67 -3.37
N TRP A 32 2.21 5.87 -3.93
CA TRP A 32 2.31 6.02 -5.37
C TRP A 32 3.67 5.54 -5.87
N HIS A 33 3.72 4.82 -7.00
CA HIS A 33 4.96 4.20 -7.49
C HIS A 33 6.10 5.18 -7.81
N LYS A 34 5.82 6.48 -7.95
CA LYS A 34 6.84 7.54 -8.14
C LYS A 34 7.15 8.33 -6.87
N ASP A 35 6.55 7.99 -5.73
CA ASP A 35 6.84 8.66 -4.48
C ASP A 35 8.19 8.17 -3.93
N LEU A 36 9.19 9.05 -3.98
CA LEU A 36 10.56 8.77 -3.55
C LEU A 36 10.72 8.92 -2.03
N ASN A 37 9.69 9.36 -1.31
CA ASN A 37 9.74 9.57 0.13
C ASN A 37 9.65 8.28 0.95
N LEU A 38 9.60 7.11 0.30
CA LEU A 38 9.53 5.78 0.91
C LEU A 38 10.84 5.34 1.62
N ILE A 39 11.92 6.11 1.48
CA ILE A 39 13.21 5.79 2.08
C ILE A 39 13.24 6.29 3.53
N LYS A 40 12.62 5.55 4.45
CA LYS A 40 12.97 5.58 5.89
C LYS A 40 12.79 4.21 6.50
N GLY A 41 13.90 3.48 6.60
CA GLY A 41 14.12 2.36 7.51
C GLY A 41 15.06 2.80 8.61
#